data_AF-A0AAW2RJD7-F1
#
_entry.id   AF-A0AAW2RJD7-F1
#
_cell.length_a   1.000
_cell.length_b   1.000
_cell.length_c   1.000
_cell.angle_alpha   90.00
_cell.angle_beta   90.00
_cell.angle_gamma   90.00
#
_symmetry.space_group_name_H-M   'P 1'
#
loop_
_entity.id
_entity.type
_entity.pdbx_description
1 polymer ?
#
loop_
_entity_poly.entity_id
_entity_poly.type
_entity_poly.pdbx_seq_one_letter_code
_entity_poly.pdbx_strand_id
1 'polypeptide(L)'
;AMIVLSWNGSGDISAIFEDDVFKKVLSIFITAPILKLAQAVLDIIMSWKARMSMSLHVKLRYILKVVSAAAWLIVLSVTYAYGWKNPPRFAQTIKNWFGNGQGSPSLFIIAVLIYLSPNMLSALLFLFPFIRRYLERSDYKIVRLMMWWSQPRLYVGRGMQESTFSVFKYTMFWVLLLAAKLAFSFYVEIKPLVGPTKEIMRVHISHYEWHEFFPQAKDNIGVVIALWAPIIIVYFMDTQIWYAIFSTIFGGIYGAFRRLGEIRTLGMLRSRFLSLPGAFNARLIPAEKHEKPKGLKATFLRKFPELELEFTVLCRFGLIKGKEAARFSQMWNKIIESFREEDLINNREMNLLLVPYRADRELDLIQWPPFLLASKLPIALDMAKDSNGRDRELNKRLNSDIYMRCVPFRECYASCKTLSTFWFWENVRSLS
;
A
#
# COMPACT_ATOMS: atom_id res chain seq x y z
N ALA A 1 20.98 -3.84 -20.42
CA ALA A 1 20.23 -4.42 -21.56
C ALA A 1 19.91 -3.33 -22.58
N MET A 2 19.21 -2.26 -22.18
CA MET A 2 18.86 -1.13 -23.05
C MET A 2 20.06 -0.54 -23.85
N ILE A 3 21.21 -0.34 -23.21
CA ILE A 3 22.42 0.16 -23.88
C ILE A 3 22.94 -0.81 -24.95
N VAL A 4 22.94 -2.12 -24.67
CA VAL A 4 23.40 -3.17 -25.61
C VAL A 4 22.49 -3.25 -26.84
N LEU A 5 21.19 -3.03 -26.64
CA LEU A 5 20.18 -3.00 -27.69
C LEU A 5 20.39 -1.81 -28.63
N SER A 6 20.52 -0.60 -28.07
CA SER A 6 20.83 0.59 -28.85
C SER A 6 22.21 0.55 -29.51
N TRP A 7 23.16 -0.21 -28.94
CA TRP A 7 24.52 -0.30 -29.48
C TRP A 7 24.62 -1.17 -30.73
N ASN A 8 23.87 -2.28 -30.81
CA ASN A 8 23.99 -3.24 -31.93
C ASN A 8 22.90 -3.10 -33.01
N GLY A 9 21.79 -2.40 -32.77
CA GLY A 9 20.69 -2.27 -33.74
C GLY A 9 20.64 -0.91 -34.47
N SER A 10 19.90 -0.89 -35.59
CA SER A 10 19.47 0.31 -36.36
C SER A 10 18.47 1.21 -35.61
N GLY A 11 18.16 0.92 -34.34
CA GLY A 11 17.21 1.65 -33.52
C GLY A 11 15.81 1.02 -33.44
N ASP A 12 15.60 -0.16 -34.04
CA ASP A 12 14.35 -0.92 -34.03
C ASP A 12 14.35 -2.08 -33.02
N ILE A 13 13.20 -2.32 -32.38
CA ILE A 13 12.99 -3.36 -31.36
C ILE A 13 13.03 -4.78 -31.96
N SER A 14 12.81 -4.93 -33.27
CA SER A 14 12.84 -6.24 -33.96
C SER A 14 14.25 -6.83 -34.06
N ALA A 15 15.31 -6.01 -34.02
CA ALA A 15 16.71 -6.46 -34.04
C ALA A 15 17.14 -7.24 -32.78
N ILE A 16 16.25 -7.35 -31.77
CA ILE A 16 16.46 -8.14 -30.55
C ILE A 16 16.51 -9.65 -30.85
N PHE A 17 15.82 -10.09 -31.91
CA PHE A 17 15.75 -11.50 -32.30
C PHE A 17 16.94 -11.95 -33.17
N GLU A 18 17.89 -11.08 -33.48
CA GLU A 18 19.16 -11.49 -34.11
C GLU A 18 20.02 -12.26 -33.09
N ASP A 19 20.46 -13.46 -33.47
CA ASP A 19 21.19 -14.39 -32.59
C ASP A 19 22.40 -13.75 -31.89
N ASP A 20 23.13 -12.88 -32.58
CA ASP A 20 24.33 -12.21 -32.03
C ASP A 20 23.96 -11.10 -31.02
N VAL A 21 22.89 -10.34 -31.26
CA VAL A 21 22.40 -9.30 -30.33
C VAL A 21 21.75 -9.94 -29.11
N PHE A 22 20.93 -10.97 -29.33
CA PHE A 22 20.28 -11.73 -28.28
C PHE A 22 21.30 -12.35 -27.33
N LYS A 23 22.37 -12.96 -27.86
CA LYS A 23 23.45 -13.54 -27.05
C LYS A 23 24.21 -12.49 -26.24
N LYS A 24 24.49 -11.32 -26.82
CA LYS A 24 25.09 -10.18 -26.11
C LYS A 24 24.19 -9.67 -24.98
N VAL A 25 22.89 -9.56 -25.20
CA VAL A 25 21.94 -9.19 -24.14
C VAL A 25 21.91 -10.26 -23.04
N LEU A 26 21.90 -11.55 -23.42
CA LEU A 26 21.90 -12.65 -22.47
C LEU A 26 23.18 -12.74 -21.63
N SER A 27 24.32 -12.26 -22.14
CA SER A 27 25.58 -12.19 -21.37
C SER A 27 25.44 -11.38 -20.07
N ILE A 28 24.49 -10.44 -20.01
CA ILE A 28 24.20 -9.67 -18.80
C ILE A 28 23.75 -10.60 -17.67
N PHE A 29 23.10 -11.73 -17.98
CA PHE A 29 22.71 -12.70 -16.97
C PHE A 29 23.88 -13.38 -16.28
N ILE A 30 25.12 -13.27 -16.80
CA ILE A 30 26.34 -13.71 -16.09
C ILE A 30 26.63 -12.80 -14.90
N THR A 31 26.18 -11.54 -14.90
CA THR A 31 26.33 -10.64 -13.74
C THR A 31 25.42 -11.03 -12.56
N ALA A 32 24.28 -11.67 -12.84
CA ALA A 32 23.34 -12.11 -11.80
C ALA A 32 23.94 -13.15 -10.82
N PRO A 33 24.60 -14.24 -11.26
CA PRO A 33 25.26 -15.18 -10.35
C PRO A 33 26.46 -14.54 -9.64
N ILE A 34 27.17 -13.58 -10.24
CA ILE A 34 28.23 -12.81 -9.55
C ILE A 34 27.64 -12.05 -8.36
N LEU A 35 26.54 -11.31 -8.58
CA LEU A 35 25.85 -10.59 -7.52
C LEU A 35 25.27 -11.53 -6.47
N LYS A 36 24.76 -12.71 -6.87
CA LYS A 36 24.29 -13.74 -5.93
C LYS A 36 25.41 -14.36 -5.11
N LEU A 37 26.60 -14.54 -5.69
CA LEU A 37 27.78 -14.99 -4.98
C LEU A 37 28.23 -13.93 -3.98
N ALA A 38 28.31 -12.66 -4.39
CA ALA A 38 28.61 -11.55 -3.50
C ALA A 38 27.61 -11.45 -2.34
N GLN A 39 26.30 -11.57 -2.63
CA GLN A 39 25.25 -11.62 -1.62
C GLN A 39 25.47 -12.79 -0.65
N ALA A 40 25.77 -14.00 -1.16
CA ALA A 40 25.96 -15.18 -0.32
C ALA A 40 27.21 -15.08 0.56
N VAL A 41 28.28 -14.46 0.06
CA VAL A 41 29.50 -14.16 0.84
C VAL A 41 29.21 -13.13 1.93
N LEU A 42 28.51 -12.03 1.58
CA LEU A 42 28.09 -11.01 2.55
C LEU A 42 27.18 -11.59 3.64
N ASP A 43 26.22 -12.45 3.27
CA ASP A 43 25.35 -13.16 4.22
C ASP A 43 26.17 -13.94 5.25
N ILE A 44 27.26 -14.60 4.83
CA ILE A 44 28.16 -15.36 5.72
C ILE A 44 28.97 -14.43 6.62
N ILE A 45 29.50 -13.34 6.07
CA ILE A 45 30.30 -12.34 6.81
C ILE A 45 29.43 -11.69 7.89
N MET A 46 28.24 -11.20 7.52
CA MET A 46 27.33 -10.56 8.47
C MET A 46 26.79 -11.54 9.52
N SER A 47 26.56 -12.80 9.13
CA SER A 47 26.06 -13.84 10.06
C SER A 47 27.18 -14.51 10.87
N TRP A 48 28.42 -14.03 10.80
CA TRP A 48 29.57 -14.68 11.44
C TRP A 48 29.37 -14.85 12.95
N LYS A 49 28.93 -13.79 13.64
CA LYS A 49 28.66 -13.82 15.09
C LYS A 49 27.41 -14.65 15.44
N ALA A 50 26.42 -14.67 14.55
CA ALA A 50 25.18 -15.43 14.74
C ALA A 50 25.34 -16.95 14.49
N ARG A 51 26.48 -17.39 13.96
CA ARG A 51 26.77 -18.82 13.71
C ARG A 51 26.72 -19.66 14.99
N MET A 52 27.02 -19.10 16.15
CA MET A 52 27.06 -19.86 17.40
C MET A 52 25.66 -20.24 17.91
N SER A 53 24.62 -19.46 17.58
CA SER A 53 23.23 -19.73 18.00
C SER A 53 22.38 -20.44 16.94
N MET A 54 22.87 -20.57 15.70
CA MET A 54 22.10 -21.17 14.60
C MET A 54 22.14 -22.69 14.56
N SER A 55 21.01 -23.30 14.20
CA SER A 55 20.89 -24.74 13.96
C SER A 55 21.70 -25.20 12.74
N LEU A 56 22.12 -26.46 12.73
CA LEU A 56 22.95 -27.05 11.66
C LEU A 56 22.32 -26.93 10.27
N HIS A 57 21.00 -27.08 10.18
CA HIS A 57 20.24 -26.94 8.93
C HIS A 57 20.35 -25.53 8.32
N VAL A 58 20.42 -24.49 9.16
CA VAL A 58 20.56 -23.10 8.71
C VAL A 58 21.98 -22.85 8.23
N LYS A 59 22.99 -23.38 8.93
CA LYS A 59 24.41 -23.31 8.50
C LYS A 59 24.61 -23.98 7.13
N LEU A 60 24.07 -25.19 6.96
CA LEU A 60 24.15 -25.92 5.69
C LEU A 60 23.49 -25.14 4.55
N ARG A 61 22.36 -24.47 4.80
CA ARG A 61 21.68 -23.63 3.80
C ARG A 61 22.58 -22.49 3.31
N TYR A 62 23.29 -21.79 4.19
CA TYR A 62 24.19 -20.71 3.78
C TYR A 62 25.36 -21.22 2.92
N ILE A 63 25.94 -22.36 3.29
CA ILE A 63 26.99 -23.00 2.49
C ILE A 63 26.45 -23.42 1.11
N LEU A 64 25.28 -24.06 1.06
CA LEU A 64 24.65 -24.48 -0.18
C LEU A 64 24.30 -23.30 -1.11
N LYS A 65 23.96 -22.13 -0.56
CA LYS A 65 23.76 -20.91 -1.35
C LYS A 65 25.06 -20.47 -2.04
N VAL A 66 26.19 -20.50 -1.34
CA VAL A 66 27.49 -20.13 -1.95
C VAL A 66 27.88 -21.13 -3.02
N VAL A 67 27.81 -22.44 -2.71
CA VAL A 67 28.15 -23.50 -3.66
C VAL A 67 27.27 -23.42 -4.92
N SER A 68 25.96 -23.24 -4.75
CA SER A 68 25.05 -23.12 -5.89
C SER A 68 25.30 -21.85 -6.72
N ALA A 69 25.58 -20.70 -6.08
CA ALA A 69 25.92 -19.46 -6.80
C ALA A 69 27.23 -19.61 -7.59
N ALA A 70 28.26 -20.22 -7.00
CA ALA A 70 29.53 -20.49 -7.65
C ALA A 70 29.39 -21.49 -8.82
N ALA A 71 28.62 -22.55 -8.64
CA ALA A 71 28.34 -23.52 -9.70
C ALA A 71 27.66 -22.86 -10.90
N TRP A 72 26.64 -22.02 -10.67
CA TRP A 72 25.96 -21.30 -11.75
C TRP A 72 26.85 -20.26 -12.42
N LEU A 73 27.74 -19.60 -11.69
CA LEU A 73 28.73 -18.69 -12.27
C LEU A 73 29.66 -19.43 -13.24
N ILE A 74 30.16 -20.60 -12.85
CA ILE A 74 31.04 -21.43 -13.70
C ILE A 74 30.26 -21.92 -14.92
N VAL A 75 29.08 -22.50 -14.72
CA VAL A 75 28.24 -23.04 -15.82
C VAL A 75 27.91 -21.96 -16.85
N LEU A 76 27.46 -20.77 -16.42
CA LEU A 76 27.11 -19.68 -17.33
C LEU A 76 28.33 -19.07 -18.03
N SER A 77 29.47 -18.95 -17.34
CA SER A 77 30.72 -18.46 -17.95
C SER A 77 31.29 -19.43 -18.99
N VAL A 78 31.28 -20.73 -18.68
CA VAL A 78 31.78 -21.79 -19.58
C VAL A 78 30.88 -21.93 -20.81
N THR A 79 29.56 -21.96 -20.62
CA THR A 79 28.61 -22.06 -21.74
C THR A 79 28.63 -20.82 -22.63
N TYR A 80 28.89 -19.63 -22.07
CA TYR A 80 29.11 -18.42 -22.85
C TYR A 80 30.41 -18.50 -23.67
N ALA A 81 31.51 -18.92 -23.05
CA ALA A 81 32.82 -19.06 -23.69
C ALA A 81 32.84 -20.14 -24.79
N TYR A 82 32.09 -21.23 -24.62
CA TYR A 82 31.90 -22.26 -25.64
C TYR A 82 31.24 -21.70 -26.91
N GLY A 83 30.42 -20.66 -26.75
CA GLY A 83 29.75 -19.98 -27.85
C GLY A 83 30.63 -19.03 -28.67
N TRP A 84 31.92 -18.85 -28.35
CA TRP A 84 32.79 -17.95 -29.10
C TRP A 84 33.34 -18.62 -30.37
N LYS A 85 33.32 -17.89 -31.49
CA LYS A 85 33.90 -18.36 -32.76
C LYS A 85 35.44 -18.50 -32.67
N ASN A 86 36.11 -17.65 -31.87
CA ASN A 86 37.56 -17.70 -31.58
C ASN A 86 37.83 -17.68 -30.06
N PRO A 87 37.88 -18.84 -29.37
CA PRO A 87 38.10 -18.85 -27.93
C PRO A 87 39.57 -18.63 -27.54
N PRO A 88 39.86 -17.95 -26.41
CA PRO A 88 41.20 -17.92 -25.80
C PRO A 88 41.66 -19.34 -25.40
N ARG A 89 42.98 -19.55 -25.24
CA ARG A 89 43.60 -20.88 -25.00
C ARG A 89 42.87 -21.75 -23.95
N PHE A 90 42.42 -21.15 -22.85
CA PHE A 90 41.68 -21.85 -21.80
C PHE A 90 40.28 -22.34 -22.24
N ALA A 91 39.59 -21.55 -23.05
CA ALA A 91 38.28 -21.91 -23.60
C ALA A 91 38.39 -22.95 -24.74
N GLN A 92 39.53 -23.02 -25.44
CA GLN A 92 39.83 -24.12 -26.38
C GLN A 92 39.99 -25.45 -25.63
N THR A 93 40.66 -25.47 -24.48
CA THR A 93 40.79 -26.67 -23.64
C THR A 93 39.42 -27.20 -23.20
N ILE A 94 38.52 -26.29 -22.81
CA ILE A 94 37.16 -26.66 -22.40
C ILE A 94 36.32 -27.16 -23.59
N LYS A 95 36.45 -26.52 -24.75
CA LYS A 95 35.80 -26.94 -26.00
C LYS A 95 36.20 -28.37 -26.41
N ASN A 96 37.48 -28.72 -26.23
CA ASN A 96 37.98 -30.07 -26.49
C ASN A 96 37.43 -31.11 -25.50
N TRP A 97 37.17 -30.71 -24.26
CA TRP A 97 36.64 -31.60 -23.21
C TRP A 97 35.14 -31.87 -23.36
N PHE A 98 34.37 -30.89 -23.86
CA PHE A 98 32.92 -31.00 -24.07
C PHE A 98 32.52 -31.47 -25.48
N GLY A 99 33.50 -31.74 -26.35
CA GLY A 99 33.31 -32.27 -27.70
C GLY A 99 33.20 -31.20 -28.79
N ASN A 100 33.69 -31.56 -29.98
CA ASN A 100 33.67 -30.76 -31.22
C ASN A 100 32.27 -30.69 -31.87
N GLY A 101 31.22 -30.49 -31.08
CA GLY A 101 29.91 -30.12 -31.60
C GLY A 101 29.98 -28.74 -32.26
N GLN A 102 29.33 -28.59 -33.42
CA GLN A 102 29.13 -27.29 -34.06
C GLN A 102 28.61 -26.30 -33.01
N GLY A 103 29.33 -25.18 -32.84
CA GLY A 103 29.12 -24.21 -31.77
C GLY A 103 27.71 -23.62 -31.80
N SER A 104 26.78 -24.29 -31.13
CA SER A 104 25.38 -23.90 -31.12
C SER A 104 25.15 -22.83 -30.04
N PRO A 105 24.65 -21.64 -30.40
CA PRO A 105 24.23 -20.61 -29.45
C PRO A 105 23.17 -21.12 -28.45
N SER A 106 22.52 -22.25 -28.75
CA SER A 106 21.43 -22.84 -27.99
C SER A 106 21.81 -23.34 -26.60
N LEU A 107 23.03 -23.87 -26.37
CA LEU A 107 23.41 -24.39 -25.05
C LEU A 107 23.47 -23.29 -23.98
N PHE A 108 23.99 -22.11 -24.33
CA PHE A 108 24.00 -20.95 -23.44
C PHE A 108 22.58 -20.44 -23.16
N ILE A 109 21.73 -20.36 -24.19
CA ILE A 109 20.34 -19.94 -24.05
C ILE A 109 19.58 -20.89 -23.13
N ILE A 110 19.73 -22.21 -23.31
CA ILE A 110 19.11 -23.23 -22.45
C ILE A 110 19.60 -23.10 -21.01
N ALA A 111 20.92 -22.94 -20.80
CA ALA A 111 21.48 -22.76 -19.46
C ALA A 111 20.91 -21.50 -18.75
N VAL A 112 20.79 -20.38 -19.48
CA VAL A 112 20.19 -19.14 -18.95
C VAL A 112 18.70 -19.35 -18.64
N LEU A 113 17.94 -20.05 -19.50
CA LEU A 113 16.53 -20.37 -19.26
C LEU A 113 16.35 -21.23 -18.01
N ILE A 114 17.18 -22.26 -17.82
CA ILE A 114 17.13 -23.11 -16.62
C ILE A 114 17.46 -22.27 -15.37
N TYR A 115 18.50 -21.43 -15.43
CA TYR A 115 18.89 -20.54 -14.33
C TYR A 115 17.77 -19.55 -13.95
N LEU A 116 17.08 -18.98 -14.94
CA LEU A 116 15.99 -18.01 -14.72
C LEU A 116 14.66 -18.66 -14.35
N SER A 117 14.44 -19.93 -14.69
CA SER A 117 13.15 -20.62 -14.51
C SER A 117 12.56 -20.51 -13.09
N PRO A 118 13.33 -20.60 -11.99
CA PRO A 118 12.78 -20.43 -10.64
C PRO A 118 12.22 -19.05 -10.38
N ASN A 119 12.94 -18.02 -10.85
CA ASN A 119 12.58 -16.63 -10.66
C ASN A 119 11.42 -16.25 -11.57
N MET A 120 11.42 -16.73 -12.81
CA MET A 120 10.30 -16.56 -13.75
C MET A 120 9.03 -17.21 -13.21
N LEU A 121 9.14 -18.43 -12.64
CA LEU A 121 8.02 -19.09 -12.00
C LEU A 121 7.50 -18.30 -10.79
N SER A 122 8.40 -17.76 -9.96
CA SER A 122 8.04 -16.89 -8.83
C SER A 122 7.28 -15.64 -9.28
N ALA A 123 7.78 -14.97 -10.32
CA ALA A 123 7.15 -13.79 -10.91
C ALA A 123 5.79 -14.11 -11.54
N LEU A 124 5.68 -15.25 -12.22
CA LEU A 124 4.43 -15.73 -12.82
C LEU A 124 3.38 -16.01 -11.74
N LEU A 125 3.77 -16.69 -10.65
CA LEU A 125 2.89 -16.93 -9.51
C LEU A 125 2.52 -15.64 -8.77
N PHE A 126 3.38 -14.63 -8.78
CA PHE A 126 3.05 -13.30 -8.26
C PHE A 126 2.02 -12.58 -9.14
N LEU A 127 2.15 -12.69 -10.46
CA LEU A 127 1.23 -12.09 -11.43
C LEU A 127 -0.16 -12.73 -11.38
N PHE A 128 -0.22 -14.03 -11.09
CA PHE A 128 -1.46 -14.80 -10.97
C PHE A 128 -1.77 -15.19 -9.52
N PRO A 129 -2.31 -14.26 -8.70
CA PRO A 129 -2.61 -14.51 -7.30
C PRO A 129 -3.60 -15.66 -7.06
N PHE A 130 -4.47 -15.97 -8.03
CA PHE A 130 -5.42 -17.08 -7.93
C PHE A 130 -4.71 -18.45 -7.91
N ILE A 131 -3.73 -18.64 -8.80
CA ILE A 131 -2.93 -19.87 -8.88
C ILE A 131 -2.07 -19.98 -7.62
N ARG A 132 -1.46 -18.87 -7.21
CA ARG A 132 -0.63 -18.82 -6.00
C ARG A 132 -1.42 -19.21 -4.75
N ARG A 133 -2.61 -18.66 -4.55
CA ARG A 133 -3.47 -19.01 -3.40
C ARG A 133 -3.87 -20.48 -3.42
N TYR A 134 -4.17 -21.03 -4.60
CA TYR A 134 -4.49 -22.46 -4.75
C TYR A 134 -3.27 -23.35 -4.42
N LEU A 135 -2.09 -23.02 -4.95
CA LEU A 135 -0.83 -23.72 -4.67
C LEU A 135 -0.40 -23.61 -3.20
N GLU A 136 -0.60 -22.46 -2.56
CA GLU A 136 -0.28 -22.27 -1.14
C GLU A 136 -1.21 -23.07 -0.21
N ARG A 137 -2.46 -23.31 -0.63
CA ARG A 137 -3.43 -24.15 0.10
C ARG A 137 -3.27 -25.65 -0.16
N SER A 138 -2.61 -26.01 -1.26
CA SER A 138 -2.40 -27.39 -1.66
C SER A 138 -1.30 -28.06 -0.81
N ASP A 139 -1.65 -29.18 -0.18
CA ASP A 139 -0.71 -29.97 0.63
C ASP A 139 0.17 -30.94 -0.14
N TYR A 140 0.03 -31.02 -1.47
CA TYR A 140 0.81 -31.92 -2.31
C TYR A 140 2.33 -31.71 -2.18
N LYS A 141 3.08 -32.81 -2.03
CA LYS A 141 4.54 -32.80 -1.83
C LYS A 141 5.29 -32.07 -2.95
N ILE A 142 4.86 -32.23 -4.20
CA ILE A 142 5.47 -31.59 -5.38
C ILE A 142 5.29 -30.07 -5.33
N VAL A 143 4.07 -29.60 -5.02
CA VAL A 143 3.76 -28.18 -4.86
C VAL A 143 4.57 -27.57 -3.71
N ARG A 144 4.71 -28.30 -2.60
CA ARG A 144 5.52 -27.89 -1.45
C ARG A 144 7.00 -27.76 -1.81
N LEU A 145 7.53 -28.66 -2.63
CA LEU A 145 8.91 -28.61 -3.14
C LEU A 145 9.11 -27.42 -4.09
N MET A 146 8.20 -27.23 -5.03
CA MET A 146 8.22 -26.11 -5.99
C MET A 146 8.16 -24.75 -5.26
N MET A 147 7.28 -24.62 -4.27
CA MET A 147 7.18 -23.41 -3.45
C MET A 147 8.39 -23.22 -2.52
N TRP A 148 9.02 -24.29 -2.06
CA TRP A 148 10.28 -24.20 -1.28
C TRP A 148 11.43 -23.64 -2.11
N TRP A 149 11.47 -23.94 -3.41
CA TRP A 149 12.47 -23.44 -4.33
C TRP A 149 12.21 -21.98 -4.76
N SER A 150 10.93 -21.57 -4.81
CA SER A 150 10.50 -20.25 -5.29
C SER A 150 10.34 -19.18 -4.20
N GLN A 151 10.07 -19.55 -2.94
CA GLN A 151 9.78 -18.62 -1.84
C GLN A 151 10.73 -18.81 -0.63
N PRO A 152 11.30 -17.72 -0.06
CA PRO A 152 11.98 -17.77 1.22
C PRO A 152 10.97 -18.07 2.34
N ARG A 153 11.22 -19.12 3.14
CA ARG A 153 10.36 -19.58 4.26
C ARG A 153 10.15 -18.60 5.43
N LEU A 154 10.60 -17.35 5.33
CA LEU A 154 10.54 -16.34 6.40
C LEU A 154 9.25 -15.51 6.40
N TYR A 155 8.29 -15.79 5.52
CA TYR A 155 7.05 -15.02 5.42
C TYR A 155 6.04 -15.47 6.49
N VAL A 156 5.98 -14.74 7.62
CA VAL A 156 4.88 -14.80 8.58
C VAL A 156 3.63 -14.27 7.87
N GLY A 157 2.56 -15.08 7.78
CA GLY A 157 1.33 -14.71 7.05
C GLY A 157 1.01 -15.55 5.80
N ARG A 158 1.48 -16.80 5.72
CA ARG A 158 1.12 -17.72 4.63
C ARG A 158 -0.41 -17.91 4.56
N GLY A 159 -1.03 -17.61 3.42
CA GLY A 159 -2.48 -17.63 3.25
C GLY A 159 -3.22 -16.37 3.72
N MET A 160 -2.54 -15.41 4.36
CA MET A 160 -3.09 -14.12 4.80
C MET A 160 -2.94 -13.07 3.68
N GLN A 161 -3.31 -13.44 2.46
CA GLN A 161 -3.26 -12.52 1.32
C GLN A 161 -4.57 -11.77 1.19
N GLU A 162 -4.47 -10.49 0.85
CA GLU A 162 -5.59 -9.65 0.43
C GLU A 162 -6.39 -10.26 -0.73
N SER A 163 -7.62 -9.76 -0.94
CA SER A 163 -8.47 -10.21 -2.05
C SER A 163 -7.71 -10.25 -3.40
N THR A 164 -7.93 -11.31 -4.19
CA THR A 164 -7.25 -11.53 -5.50
C THR A 164 -7.33 -10.31 -6.40
N PHE A 165 -8.46 -9.62 -6.38
CA PHE A 165 -8.69 -8.39 -7.14
C PHE A 165 -7.82 -7.22 -6.67
N SER A 166 -7.55 -7.09 -5.37
CA SER A 166 -6.69 -6.03 -4.83
C SER A 166 -5.23 -6.25 -5.20
N VAL A 167 -4.76 -7.50 -5.12
CA VAL A 167 -3.41 -7.88 -5.58
C VAL A 167 -3.27 -7.64 -7.09
N PHE A 168 -4.27 -8.03 -7.89
CA PHE A 168 -4.25 -7.79 -9.33
C PHE A 168 -4.14 -6.30 -9.67
N LYS A 169 -4.96 -5.43 -9.04
CA LYS A 169 -4.87 -3.97 -9.23
C LYS A 169 -3.49 -3.42 -8.88
N TYR A 170 -2.91 -3.88 -7.77
CA TYR A 170 -1.58 -3.48 -7.34
C TYR A 170 -0.49 -3.92 -8.32
N THR A 171 -0.55 -5.17 -8.79
CA THR A 171 0.40 -5.69 -9.79
C THR A 171 0.28 -4.93 -11.11
N MET A 172 -0.94 -4.66 -11.58
CA MET A 172 -1.17 -3.89 -12.81
C MET A 172 -0.63 -2.47 -12.72
N PHE A 173 -0.79 -1.81 -11.57
CA PHE A 173 -0.20 -0.49 -11.32
C PHE A 173 1.32 -0.51 -11.53
N TRP A 174 2.03 -1.45 -10.91
CA TRP A 174 3.50 -1.53 -11.02
C TRP A 174 3.96 -1.96 -12.41
N VAL A 175 3.27 -2.91 -13.05
CA VAL A 175 3.62 -3.34 -14.42
C VAL A 175 3.49 -2.17 -15.39
N LEU A 176 2.39 -1.41 -15.33
CA LEU A 176 2.17 -0.28 -16.22
C LEU A 176 3.16 0.87 -15.96
N LEU A 177 3.43 1.18 -14.68
CA LEU A 177 4.42 2.18 -14.28
C LEU A 177 5.81 1.81 -14.78
N LEU A 178 6.26 0.58 -14.53
CA LEU A 178 7.59 0.12 -14.95
C LEU A 178 7.69 0.04 -16.48
N ALA A 179 6.65 -0.41 -17.18
CA ALA A 179 6.63 -0.46 -18.64
C ALA A 179 6.74 0.94 -19.26
N ALA A 180 5.95 1.90 -18.77
CA ALA A 180 6.01 3.28 -19.23
C ALA A 180 7.38 3.91 -18.95
N LYS A 181 7.92 3.71 -17.73
CA LYS A 181 9.24 4.21 -17.33
C LYS A 181 10.35 3.64 -18.20
N LEU A 182 10.36 2.32 -18.42
CA LEU A 182 11.37 1.67 -19.27
C LEU A 182 11.28 2.13 -20.71
N ALA A 183 10.07 2.32 -21.25
CA ALA A 183 9.87 2.86 -22.59
C ALA A 183 10.43 4.29 -22.70
N PHE A 184 10.07 5.17 -21.76
CA PHE A 184 10.55 6.54 -21.72
C PHE A 184 12.08 6.61 -21.61
N SER A 185 12.67 5.92 -20.63
CA SER A 185 14.14 5.88 -20.47
C SER A 185 14.85 5.34 -21.71
N PHE A 186 14.27 4.35 -22.40
CA PHE A 186 14.88 3.82 -23.62
C PHE A 186 14.87 4.85 -24.76
N TYR A 187 13.70 5.45 -25.05
CA TYR A 187 13.55 6.33 -26.21
C TYR A 187 14.14 7.72 -26.00
N VAL A 188 14.02 8.28 -24.80
CA VAL A 188 14.39 9.67 -24.51
C VAL A 188 15.80 9.79 -23.94
N GLU A 189 16.23 8.85 -23.09
CA GLU A 189 17.54 8.96 -22.42
C GLU A 189 18.62 8.16 -23.16
N ILE A 190 18.38 6.87 -23.41
CA ILE A 190 19.43 5.95 -23.85
C ILE A 190 19.66 6.01 -25.37
N LYS A 191 18.59 5.93 -26.18
CA LYS A 191 18.69 5.92 -27.64
C LYS A 191 19.46 7.11 -28.23
N PRO A 192 19.19 8.38 -27.85
CA PRO A 192 19.91 9.52 -28.42
C PRO A 192 21.37 9.60 -27.97
N LEU A 193 21.72 9.07 -26.79
CA LEU A 193 23.08 9.16 -26.25
C LEU A 193 24.06 8.19 -26.91
N VAL A 194 23.55 7.08 -27.44
CA VAL A 194 24.37 6.01 -28.00
C VAL A 194 25.05 6.41 -29.31
N GLY A 195 24.40 7.26 -30.12
CA GLY A 195 25.00 7.80 -31.36
C GLY A 195 26.28 8.60 -31.09
N PRO A 196 26.21 9.69 -30.31
CA PRO A 196 27.39 10.46 -29.91
C PRO A 196 28.45 9.62 -29.21
N THR A 197 28.06 8.69 -28.34
CA THR A 197 29.01 7.80 -27.64
C THR A 197 29.83 6.94 -28.62
N LYS A 198 29.20 6.43 -29.70
CA LYS A 198 29.90 5.65 -30.74
C LYS A 198 30.93 6.49 -31.49
N GLU A 199 30.59 7.73 -31.83
CA GLU A 199 31.52 8.63 -32.53
C GLU A 199 32.70 9.04 -31.63
N ILE A 200 32.43 9.35 -30.36
CA ILE A 200 33.49 9.66 -29.37
C ILE A 200 34.44 8.47 -29.19
N MET A 201 33.93 7.24 -29.16
CA MET A 201 34.79 6.04 -29.04
C MET A 201 35.61 5.74 -30.31
N ARG A 202 35.26 6.29 -31.47
CA ARG A 202 36.02 6.08 -32.72
C ARG A 202 37.24 7.00 -32.83
N VAL A 203 37.17 8.21 -32.28
CA VAL A 203 38.27 9.17 -32.31
C VAL A 203 39.38 8.68 -31.37
N HIS A 204 40.61 8.53 -31.84
CA HIS A 204 41.73 8.17 -30.95
C HIS A 204 42.51 9.44 -30.59
N ILE A 205 42.32 9.94 -29.37
CA ILE A 205 43.05 11.10 -28.86
C ILE A 205 44.26 10.60 -28.07
N SER A 206 45.46 10.93 -28.53
CA SER A 206 46.73 10.48 -27.95
C SER A 206 47.17 11.29 -26.73
N HIS A 207 46.77 12.57 -26.61
CA HIS A 207 47.04 13.43 -25.45
C HIS A 207 45.78 14.13 -24.98
N TYR A 208 45.41 13.90 -23.73
CA TYR A 208 44.17 14.39 -23.13
C TYR A 208 44.50 15.56 -22.18
N GLU A 209 44.32 16.81 -22.64
CA GLU A 209 44.54 18.03 -21.85
C GLU A 209 43.33 18.39 -20.96
N TRP A 210 42.70 17.39 -20.33
CA TRP A 210 41.58 17.64 -19.43
C TRP A 210 42.06 18.09 -18.05
N HIS A 211 41.27 18.93 -17.38
CA HIS A 211 41.56 19.36 -16.01
C HIS A 211 41.55 18.16 -15.04
N GLU A 212 42.73 17.87 -14.49
CA GLU A 212 43.18 17.08 -13.30
C GLU A 212 42.42 15.85 -12.77
N PHE A 213 41.16 15.57 -13.10
CA PHE A 213 40.42 14.47 -12.48
C PHE A 213 40.87 13.08 -12.96
N PHE A 214 41.34 12.94 -14.21
CA PHE A 214 41.80 11.65 -14.77
C PHE A 214 42.98 11.82 -15.76
N PRO A 215 44.19 12.16 -15.28
CA PRO A 215 45.34 12.51 -16.13
C PRO A 215 45.94 11.35 -16.95
N GLN A 216 45.48 10.10 -16.77
CA GLN A 216 46.00 8.92 -17.48
C GLN A 216 44.89 8.02 -18.08
N ALA A 217 43.70 8.56 -18.35
CA ALA A 217 42.63 7.76 -18.97
C ALA A 217 42.97 7.42 -20.43
N LYS A 218 43.37 6.17 -20.68
CA LYS A 218 43.44 5.62 -22.05
C LYS A 218 42.02 5.42 -22.61
N ASP A 219 41.87 5.62 -23.92
CA ASP A 219 40.69 5.30 -24.75
C ASP A 219 39.39 6.10 -24.51
N ASN A 220 39.46 7.44 -24.35
CA ASN A 220 38.29 8.35 -24.24
C ASN A 220 37.25 7.97 -23.15
N ILE A 221 37.57 7.04 -22.27
CA ILE A 221 36.65 6.46 -21.29
C ILE A 221 36.15 7.53 -20.31
N GLY A 222 37.03 8.47 -19.93
CA GLY A 222 36.67 9.59 -19.04
C GLY A 222 35.54 10.46 -19.60
N VAL A 223 35.54 10.71 -20.92
CA VAL A 223 34.49 11.49 -21.60
C VAL A 223 33.16 10.76 -21.59
N VAL A 224 33.21 9.46 -21.87
CA VAL A 224 32.02 8.61 -21.85
C VAL A 224 31.45 8.59 -20.43
N ILE A 225 32.29 8.45 -19.40
CA ILE A 225 31.83 8.49 -18.01
C ILE A 225 31.18 9.84 -17.68
N ALA A 226 31.81 10.96 -18.06
CA ALA A 226 31.28 12.30 -17.82
C ALA A 226 29.93 12.54 -18.54
N LEU A 227 29.77 11.99 -19.75
CA LEU A 227 28.53 12.07 -20.52
C LEU A 227 27.40 11.23 -19.89
N TRP A 228 27.72 10.01 -19.43
CA TRP A 228 26.73 9.06 -18.92
C TRP A 228 26.37 9.27 -17.44
N ALA A 229 27.29 9.77 -16.61
CA ALA A 229 27.06 9.88 -15.16
C ALA A 229 25.84 10.75 -14.79
N PRO A 230 25.62 11.95 -15.35
CA PRO A 230 24.43 12.75 -15.07
C PRO A 230 23.13 12.02 -15.47
N ILE A 231 23.15 11.32 -16.60
CA ILE A 231 21.97 10.64 -17.15
C ILE A 231 21.60 9.42 -16.29
N ILE A 232 22.60 8.69 -15.79
CA ILE A 232 22.36 7.60 -14.83
C ILE A 232 21.75 8.14 -13.52
N ILE A 233 22.21 9.29 -13.04
CA ILE A 233 21.64 9.93 -11.84
C ILE A 233 20.18 10.33 -12.07
N VAL A 234 19.89 10.98 -13.21
CA VAL A 234 18.52 11.35 -13.61
C VAL A 234 17.63 10.10 -13.72
N TYR A 235 18.12 9.02 -14.33
CA TYR A 235 17.38 7.75 -14.47
C TYR A 235 16.93 7.16 -13.12
N PHE A 236 17.73 7.33 -12.05
CA PHE A 236 17.36 6.90 -10.70
C PHE A 236 16.35 7.86 -10.06
N MET A 237 16.52 9.17 -10.20
CA MET A 237 15.62 10.19 -9.65
C MET A 237 14.24 10.16 -10.32
N ASP A 238 14.17 9.91 -11.63
CA ASP A 238 12.94 9.92 -12.43
C ASP A 238 11.94 8.84 -11.99
N THR A 239 12.38 7.79 -11.28
CA THR A 239 11.48 6.78 -10.70
C THR A 239 10.45 7.39 -9.74
N GLN A 240 10.82 8.44 -9.01
CA GLN A 240 9.92 9.14 -8.11
C GLN A 240 8.88 9.97 -8.87
N ILE A 241 9.29 10.59 -9.99
CA ILE A 241 8.42 11.40 -10.85
C ILE A 241 7.36 10.50 -11.51
N TRP A 242 7.79 9.39 -12.12
CA TRP A 242 6.86 8.41 -12.70
C TRP A 242 5.90 7.83 -11.66
N TYR A 243 6.39 7.56 -10.45
CA TYR A 243 5.53 7.13 -9.35
C TYR A 243 4.51 8.19 -8.95
N ALA A 244 4.89 9.47 -8.88
CA ALA A 244 3.97 10.57 -8.56
C ALA A 244 2.88 10.73 -9.64
N ILE A 245 3.25 10.68 -10.93
CA ILE A 245 2.28 10.77 -12.04
C ILE A 245 1.30 9.60 -12.01
N PHE A 246 1.80 8.36 -11.88
CA PHE A 246 0.94 7.19 -11.84
C PHE A 246 0.06 7.13 -10.58
N SER A 247 0.62 7.46 -9.41
CA SER A 247 -0.12 7.45 -8.15
C SER A 247 -1.23 8.51 -8.12
N THR A 248 -1.01 9.69 -8.73
CA THR A 248 -2.05 10.72 -8.83
C THR A 248 -3.17 10.33 -9.80
N ILE A 249 -2.85 9.73 -10.95
CA ILE A 249 -3.87 9.26 -11.91
C ILE A 249 -4.69 8.11 -11.31
N PHE A 250 -4.03 7.04 -10.87
CA PHE A 250 -4.72 5.88 -10.31
C PHE A 250 -5.38 6.20 -8.97
N GLY A 251 -4.73 6.99 -8.11
CA GLY A 251 -5.29 7.47 -6.86
C GLY A 251 -6.49 8.39 -7.08
N GLY A 252 -6.45 9.26 -8.09
CA GLY A 252 -7.57 10.11 -8.50
C GLY A 252 -8.77 9.32 -9.00
N ILE A 253 -8.54 8.38 -9.92
CA ILE A 253 -9.59 7.49 -10.44
C ILE A 253 -10.19 6.64 -9.30
N TYR A 254 -9.35 6.06 -8.45
CA TYR A 254 -9.80 5.26 -7.32
C TYR A 254 -10.54 6.08 -6.27
N GLY A 255 -10.08 7.31 -6.03
CA GLY A 255 -10.72 8.32 -5.20
C GLY A 255 -12.12 8.65 -5.69
N ALA A 256 -12.25 8.92 -7.00
CA ALA A 256 -13.53 9.19 -7.64
C ALA A 256 -14.50 8.00 -7.51
N PHE A 257 -14.06 6.78 -7.80
CA PHE A 257 -14.90 5.58 -7.66
C PHE A 257 -15.35 5.32 -6.22
N ARG A 258 -14.48 5.58 -5.25
CA ARG A 258 -14.82 5.47 -3.82
C ARG A 258 -15.58 6.67 -3.29
N ARG A 259 -15.88 7.66 -4.13
CA ARG A 259 -16.51 8.93 -3.74
C ARG A 259 -15.77 9.59 -2.57
N LEU A 260 -14.45 9.43 -2.52
CA LEU A 260 -13.59 10.09 -1.55
C LEU A 260 -13.67 11.59 -1.83
N GLY A 261 -14.15 12.35 -0.85
CA GLY A 261 -14.47 13.77 -1.01
C GLY A 261 -15.88 14.07 -1.51
N GLU A 262 -16.85 13.14 -1.40
CA GLU A 262 -18.29 13.44 -1.54
C GLU A 262 -18.74 14.47 -0.49
N ILE A 263 -18.25 14.32 0.75
CA ILE A 263 -18.55 15.24 1.85
C ILE A 263 -17.53 16.38 1.84
N ARG A 264 -17.88 17.51 1.23
CA ARG A 264 -17.01 18.71 1.14
C ARG A 264 -17.42 19.85 2.05
N THR A 265 -18.64 19.81 2.58
CA THR A 265 -19.20 20.90 3.39
C THR A 265 -19.67 20.38 4.74
N LEU A 266 -19.56 21.23 5.77
CA LEU A 266 -20.05 20.93 7.11
C LEU A 266 -21.54 20.58 7.12
N GLY A 267 -22.33 21.21 6.23
CA GLY A 267 -23.76 20.91 6.04
C GLY A 267 -24.01 19.48 5.56
N MET A 268 -23.23 19.01 4.57
CA MET A 268 -23.34 17.64 4.05
C MET A 268 -22.78 16.60 5.02
N LEU A 269 -21.73 16.96 5.77
CA LEU A 269 -21.19 16.11 6.84
C LEU A 269 -22.26 15.87 7.89
N ARG A 270 -22.89 16.95 8.37
CA ARG A 270 -23.93 16.92 9.38
C ARG A 270 -25.15 16.08 8.96
N SER A 271 -25.67 16.27 7.75
CA SER A 271 -26.81 15.47 7.28
C SER A 271 -26.51 13.96 7.21
N ARG A 272 -25.27 13.60 6.84
CA ARG A 272 -24.82 12.20 6.79
C ARG A 272 -24.42 11.65 8.15
N PHE A 273 -23.92 12.48 9.06
CA PHE A 273 -23.53 12.08 10.41
C PHE A 273 -24.73 11.56 11.22
N LEU A 274 -25.93 12.10 11.00
CA LEU A 274 -27.17 11.55 11.59
C LEU A 274 -27.42 10.08 11.21
N SER A 275 -27.11 9.71 9.97
CA SER A 275 -27.29 8.35 9.45
C SER A 275 -26.11 7.42 9.76
N LEU A 276 -24.98 7.97 10.23
CA LEU A 276 -23.74 7.26 10.40
C LEU A 276 -23.81 6.18 11.51
N PRO A 277 -24.34 6.43 12.72
CA PRO A 277 -24.48 5.39 13.75
C PRO A 277 -25.33 4.20 13.29
N GLY A 278 -26.43 4.46 12.57
CA GLY A 278 -27.31 3.41 12.04
C GLY A 278 -26.63 2.55 10.97
N ALA A 279 -25.95 3.19 10.01
CA ALA A 279 -25.18 2.48 8.98
C ALA A 279 -23.98 1.71 9.57
N PHE A 280 -23.36 2.27 10.61
CA PHE A 280 -22.25 1.65 11.32
C PHE A 280 -22.70 0.38 12.05
N ASN A 281 -23.76 0.47 12.86
CA ASN A 281 -24.31 -0.67 13.57
C ASN A 281 -24.79 -1.77 12.62
N ALA A 282 -25.42 -1.41 11.50
CA ALA A 282 -25.87 -2.38 10.51
C ALA A 282 -24.73 -3.16 9.82
N ARG A 283 -23.52 -2.60 9.73
CA ARG A 283 -22.39 -3.23 9.02
C ARG A 283 -21.36 -3.88 9.94
N LEU A 284 -21.16 -3.37 11.15
CA LEU A 284 -20.10 -3.79 12.06
C LEU A 284 -20.60 -4.62 13.24
N ILE A 285 -21.88 -4.50 13.59
CA ILE A 285 -22.47 -5.31 14.65
C ILE A 285 -23.26 -6.44 13.97
N PRO A 286 -22.90 -7.72 14.19
CA PRO A 286 -23.74 -8.83 13.77
C PRO A 286 -25.12 -8.65 14.39
N ALA A 287 -26.20 -8.77 13.61
CA ALA A 287 -27.55 -8.74 14.16
C ALA A 287 -27.60 -9.72 15.34
N GLU A 288 -27.85 -9.19 16.55
CA GLU A 288 -28.08 -10.02 17.72
C GLU A 288 -29.18 -11.00 17.30
N LYS A 289 -28.86 -12.30 17.32
CA LYS A 289 -29.86 -13.35 17.13
C LYS A 289 -30.85 -13.19 18.28
N HIS A 290 -31.85 -12.32 18.11
CA HIS A 290 -33.04 -12.41 18.92
C HIS A 290 -33.58 -13.81 18.65
N GLU A 291 -33.45 -14.69 19.64
CA GLU A 291 -34.15 -15.96 19.66
C GLU A 291 -35.61 -15.63 19.36
N LYS A 292 -36.10 -16.06 18.19
CA LYS A 292 -37.51 -15.97 17.86
C LYS A 292 -38.27 -16.64 19.02
N PRO A 293 -39.18 -15.96 19.72
CA PRO A 293 -39.91 -16.60 20.80
C PRO A 293 -40.73 -17.75 20.19
N LYS A 294 -40.35 -18.99 20.50
CA LYS A 294 -41.11 -20.19 20.12
C LYS A 294 -42.30 -20.34 21.06
N GLY A 295 -43.47 -20.60 20.48
CA GLY A 295 -44.69 -20.98 21.19
C GLY A 295 -45.52 -19.80 21.71
N LEU A 296 -46.85 -19.98 21.69
CA LEU A 296 -48.01 -19.20 22.19
C LEU A 296 -47.91 -17.68 22.47
N LYS A 297 -46.79 -17.16 22.94
CA LYS A 297 -46.46 -15.72 23.03
C LYS A 297 -46.43 -15.01 21.67
N ALA A 298 -46.14 -15.72 20.58
CA ALA A 298 -46.22 -15.18 19.22
C ALA A 298 -47.67 -14.85 18.78
N THR A 299 -48.66 -15.55 19.33
CA THR A 299 -50.09 -15.29 19.04
C THR A 299 -50.65 -14.16 19.91
N PHE A 300 -50.17 -14.02 21.15
CA PHE A 300 -50.50 -12.88 22.01
C PHE A 300 -49.94 -11.55 21.47
N LEU A 301 -48.78 -11.57 20.81
CA LEU A 301 -48.19 -10.41 20.15
C LEU A 301 -48.98 -9.89 18.94
N ARG A 302 -49.93 -10.67 18.41
CA ARG A 302 -50.76 -10.29 17.26
C ARG A 302 -52.11 -9.69 17.66
N LYS A 303 -52.47 -9.69 18.95
CA LYS A 303 -53.84 -9.33 19.40
C LYS A 303 -53.96 -8.18 20.42
N PHE A 304 -52.89 -7.47 20.75
CA PHE A 304 -52.99 -6.29 21.62
C PHE A 304 -52.39 -5.04 20.95
N PRO A 305 -53.23 -4.07 20.52
CA PRO A 305 -52.79 -2.78 19.98
C PRO A 305 -52.31 -1.79 21.07
N GLU A 306 -52.06 -2.24 22.30
CA GLU A 306 -51.55 -1.40 23.39
C GLU A 306 -50.01 -1.42 23.50
N LEU A 307 -49.35 -2.48 23.00
CA LEU A 307 -47.87 -2.58 23.02
C LEU A 307 -47.18 -1.78 21.90
N GLU A 308 -47.94 -1.41 20.85
CA GLU A 308 -47.46 -0.51 19.80
C GLU A 308 -47.24 0.89 20.35
N LEU A 309 -48.02 1.31 21.37
CA LEU A 309 -47.78 2.56 22.06
C LEU A 309 -46.47 2.48 22.84
N GLU A 310 -46.20 1.41 23.58
CA GLU A 310 -44.98 1.27 24.39
C GLU A 310 -43.71 1.15 23.52
N PHE A 311 -43.75 0.41 22.41
CA PHE A 311 -42.62 0.28 21.47
C PHE A 311 -42.39 1.57 20.65
N THR A 312 -43.47 2.23 20.22
CA THR A 312 -43.39 3.54 19.56
C THR A 312 -42.99 4.63 20.56
N VAL A 313 -43.37 4.52 21.83
CA VAL A 313 -42.94 5.38 22.95
C VAL A 313 -41.46 5.13 23.27
N LEU A 314 -40.96 3.90 23.26
CA LEU A 314 -39.54 3.56 23.38
C LEU A 314 -38.71 4.14 22.21
N CYS A 315 -39.29 4.16 21.01
CA CYS A 315 -38.72 4.86 19.86
C CYS A 315 -38.84 6.39 19.97
N ARG A 316 -39.92 6.91 20.60
CA ARG A 316 -40.16 8.35 20.85
C ARG A 316 -39.26 8.91 21.95
N PHE A 317 -38.92 8.10 22.94
CA PHE A 317 -37.98 8.38 24.03
C PHE A 317 -36.52 8.14 23.62
N GLY A 318 -36.24 7.62 22.42
CA GLY A 318 -34.87 7.56 21.90
C GLY A 318 -33.97 6.51 22.56
N LEU A 319 -34.49 5.65 23.44
CA LEU A 319 -33.73 4.63 24.17
C LEU A 319 -33.01 3.60 23.25
N ILE A 320 -33.67 3.13 22.18
CA ILE A 320 -33.06 2.23 21.19
C ILE A 320 -31.97 2.96 20.39
N LYS A 321 -32.22 4.21 19.99
CA LYS A 321 -31.21 5.08 19.38
C LYS A 321 -30.07 5.39 20.35
N GLY A 322 -30.33 5.44 21.65
CA GLY A 322 -29.35 5.68 22.72
C GLY A 322 -28.37 4.54 22.86
N LYS A 323 -28.83 3.28 22.87
CA LYS A 323 -27.95 2.10 22.89
C LYS A 323 -27.07 2.02 21.63
N GLU A 324 -27.67 2.30 20.47
CA GLU A 324 -26.97 2.35 19.19
C GLU A 324 -25.93 3.48 19.12
N ALA A 325 -26.29 4.68 19.61
CA ALA A 325 -25.40 5.83 19.67
C ALA A 325 -24.27 5.63 20.69
N ALA A 326 -24.54 4.96 21.82
CA ALA A 326 -23.53 4.65 22.83
C ALA A 326 -22.46 3.69 22.27
N ARG A 327 -22.87 2.65 21.54
CA ARG A 327 -21.94 1.74 20.85
C ARG A 327 -21.11 2.47 19.79
N PHE A 328 -21.76 3.33 19.00
CA PHE A 328 -21.07 4.19 18.05
C PHE A 328 -20.05 5.12 18.73
N SER A 329 -20.42 5.78 19.83
CA SER A 329 -19.52 6.69 20.57
C SER A 329 -18.27 5.98 21.11
N GLN A 330 -18.41 4.74 21.58
CA GLN A 330 -17.28 3.96 22.08
C GLN A 330 -16.24 3.71 20.99
N MET A 331 -16.69 3.28 19.81
CA MET A 331 -15.78 3.05 18.70
C MET A 331 -15.25 4.37 18.12
N TRP A 332 -16.12 5.36 17.94
CA TRP A 332 -15.73 6.66 17.41
C TRP A 332 -14.64 7.30 18.27
N ASN A 333 -14.80 7.32 19.60
CA ASN A 333 -13.79 7.87 20.49
C ASN A 333 -12.47 7.11 20.40
N LYS A 334 -12.50 5.78 20.24
CA LYS A 334 -11.29 4.99 20.00
C LYS A 334 -10.60 5.33 18.68
N ILE A 335 -11.36 5.57 17.61
CA ILE A 335 -10.81 6.03 16.33
C ILE A 335 -10.12 7.39 16.48
N ILE A 336 -10.75 8.33 17.19
CA ILE A 336 -10.20 9.66 17.43
C ILE A 336 -8.95 9.60 18.33
N GLU A 337 -8.93 8.73 19.34
CA GLU A 337 -7.74 8.47 20.16
C GLU A 337 -6.58 7.92 19.30
N SER A 338 -6.84 6.95 18.41
CA SER A 338 -5.82 6.44 17.49
C SER A 338 -5.29 7.53 16.54
N PHE A 339 -6.14 8.43 16.06
CA PHE A 339 -5.67 9.58 15.25
C PHE A 339 -4.75 10.51 16.05
N ARG A 340 -4.95 10.62 17.36
CA ARG A 340 -4.04 11.38 18.21
C ARG A 340 -2.73 10.63 18.44
N GLU A 341 -2.77 9.32 18.64
CA GLU A 341 -1.58 8.46 18.81
C GLU A 341 -0.70 8.42 17.55
N GLU A 342 -1.32 8.43 16.36
CA GLU A 342 -0.65 8.52 15.05
C GLU A 342 -0.22 9.95 14.66
N ASP A 343 -0.40 10.93 15.57
CA ASP A 343 -0.07 12.35 15.41
C ASP A 343 -0.73 13.04 14.19
N LEU A 344 -1.93 12.58 13.81
CA LEU A 344 -2.73 13.16 12.72
C LEU A 344 -3.55 14.38 13.18
N ILE A 345 -3.88 14.46 14.46
CA ILE A 345 -4.69 15.54 15.07
C ILE A 345 -4.07 16.05 16.37
N ASN A 346 -4.36 17.30 16.74
CA ASN A 346 -3.93 17.89 18.01
C ASN A 346 -4.93 17.61 19.16
N ASN A 347 -4.50 17.74 20.42
CA ASN A 347 -5.32 17.57 21.63
C ASN A 347 -6.61 18.42 21.60
N ARG A 348 -6.54 19.65 21.05
CA ARG A 348 -7.71 20.53 20.91
C ARG A 348 -8.73 19.96 19.92
N GLU A 349 -8.26 19.43 18.80
CA GLU A 349 -9.12 18.86 17.76
C GLU A 349 -9.74 17.55 18.22
N MET A 350 -8.96 16.72 18.92
CA MET A 350 -9.44 15.53 19.61
C MET A 350 -10.65 15.87 20.50
N ASN A 351 -10.51 16.86 21.40
CA ASN A 351 -11.58 17.27 22.30
C ASN A 351 -12.85 17.77 21.57
N LEU A 352 -12.71 18.36 20.39
CA LEU A 352 -13.85 18.81 19.58
C LEU A 352 -14.57 17.67 18.84
N LEU A 353 -13.86 16.57 18.57
CA LEU A 353 -14.35 15.41 17.83
C LEU A 353 -14.91 14.31 18.74
N LEU A 354 -14.50 14.28 20.02
CA LEU A 354 -14.98 13.29 20.98
C LEU A 354 -16.50 13.41 21.19
N VAL A 355 -17.16 12.25 21.23
CA VAL A 355 -18.56 12.13 21.63
C VAL A 355 -18.54 11.89 23.15
N PRO A 356 -19.04 12.81 23.99
CA PRO A 356 -19.02 12.61 25.43
C PRO A 356 -19.84 11.37 25.79
N TYR A 357 -19.20 10.45 26.52
CA TYR A 357 -19.84 9.23 27.00
C TYR A 357 -20.61 9.55 28.28
N ARG A 358 -21.87 9.97 28.12
CA ARG A 358 -22.89 9.92 29.17
C ARG A 358 -24.23 10.39 28.57
N ALA A 359 -25.14 9.44 28.35
CA ALA A 359 -26.52 9.73 28.65
C ALA A 359 -26.55 9.86 30.18
N ASP A 360 -26.58 11.08 30.70
CA ASP A 360 -26.90 11.26 32.12
C ASP A 360 -28.21 10.52 32.35
N ARG A 361 -28.28 9.62 33.34
CA ARG A 361 -29.52 8.88 33.62
C ARG A 361 -30.71 9.81 33.95
N GLU A 362 -30.42 11.06 34.28
CA GLU A 362 -31.39 12.14 34.55
C GLU A 362 -31.75 12.97 33.31
N LEU A 363 -30.90 12.96 32.28
CA LEU A 363 -31.03 13.71 31.03
C LEU A 363 -30.95 12.70 29.90
N ASP A 364 -32.09 12.08 29.57
CA ASP A 364 -32.27 11.08 28.51
C ASP A 364 -31.99 11.66 27.10
N LEU A 365 -30.76 12.14 26.90
CA LEU A 365 -30.31 13.03 25.84
C LEU A 365 -28.96 12.52 25.30
N ILE A 366 -28.93 12.29 24.00
CA ILE A 366 -27.71 11.91 23.28
C ILE A 366 -26.90 13.19 23.02
N GLN A 367 -25.74 13.29 23.67
CA GLN A 367 -24.79 14.37 23.43
C GLN A 367 -23.98 14.09 22.16
N TRP A 368 -23.92 15.05 21.25
CA TRP A 368 -23.17 14.95 20.00
C TRP A 368 -21.88 15.76 20.08
N PRO A 369 -20.86 15.42 19.27
CA PRO A 369 -19.60 16.15 19.27
C PRO A 369 -19.77 17.66 19.06
N PRO A 370 -18.99 18.49 19.77
CA PRO A 370 -19.05 19.95 19.67
C PRO A 370 -18.91 20.49 18.24
N PHE A 371 -18.15 19.83 17.36
CA PHE A 371 -17.99 20.30 15.98
C PHE A 371 -19.30 20.32 15.16
N LEU A 372 -20.30 19.50 15.52
CA LEU A 372 -21.62 19.51 14.85
C LEU A 372 -22.50 20.68 15.30
N LEU A 373 -22.14 21.30 16.42
CA LEU A 373 -22.80 22.47 17.02
C LEU A 373 -22.24 23.80 16.52
N ALA A 374 -21.09 23.76 15.83
CA ALA A 374 -20.46 24.94 15.27
C ALA A 374 -21.47 25.75 14.42
N SER A 375 -21.48 27.08 14.60
CA SER A 375 -22.41 28.07 14.01
C SER A 375 -23.88 27.99 14.45
N LYS A 376 -24.39 26.90 15.02
CA LYS A 376 -25.83 26.81 15.37
C LYS A 376 -26.22 27.46 16.68
N LEU A 377 -25.31 27.52 17.64
CA LEU A 377 -25.55 28.19 18.92
C LEU A 377 -25.74 29.72 18.76
N PRO A 378 -24.87 30.46 18.03
CA PRO A 378 -25.12 31.88 17.79
C PRO A 378 -26.37 32.12 16.93
N ILE A 379 -26.62 31.29 15.91
CA ILE A 379 -27.85 31.38 15.10
C ILE A 379 -29.11 31.17 15.95
N ALA A 380 -29.08 30.22 16.90
CA ALA A 380 -30.19 29.99 17.81
C ALA A 380 -30.39 31.16 18.80
N LEU A 381 -29.30 31.76 19.27
CA LEU A 381 -29.34 32.93 20.14
C LEU A 381 -29.92 34.14 19.41
N ASP A 382 -29.48 34.40 18.17
CA ASP A 382 -30.01 35.49 17.34
C ASP A 382 -31.50 35.27 17.02
N MET A 383 -31.90 34.04 16.67
CA MET A 383 -33.33 33.72 16.48
C MET A 383 -34.17 33.93 17.74
N ALA A 384 -33.61 33.63 18.93
CA ALA A 384 -34.29 33.87 20.20
C ALA A 384 -34.43 35.37 20.49
N LYS A 385 -33.38 36.15 20.23
CA LYS A 385 -33.37 37.61 20.38
C LYS A 385 -34.41 38.28 19.48
N ASP A 386 -34.54 37.82 18.24
CA ASP A 386 -35.47 38.39 17.25
C ASP A 386 -36.94 37.94 17.44
N SER A 387 -37.20 36.99 18.35
CA SER A 387 -38.52 36.35 18.48
C SER A 387 -39.59 37.23 19.14
N ASN A 388 -39.20 38.33 19.80
CA ASN A 388 -40.09 39.35 20.39
C ASN A 388 -41.33 38.78 21.12
N GLY A 389 -41.17 37.68 21.87
CA GLY A 389 -42.23 37.05 22.69
C GLY A 389 -43.18 36.08 21.95
N ARG A 390 -42.92 35.73 20.69
CA ARG A 390 -43.73 34.75 19.92
C ARG A 390 -43.17 33.33 20.07
N ASP A 391 -43.40 32.72 21.22
CA ASP A 391 -42.88 31.39 21.58
C ASP A 391 -43.28 30.28 20.60
N ARG A 392 -44.48 30.37 20.00
CA ARG A 392 -44.95 29.37 19.02
C ARG A 392 -44.17 29.43 17.71
N GLU A 393 -43.83 30.63 17.25
CA GLU A 393 -43.08 30.83 16.01
C GLU A 393 -41.60 30.50 16.21
N LEU A 394 -41.03 30.90 17.35
CA LEU A 394 -39.68 30.51 17.76
C LEU A 394 -39.56 28.97 17.85
N ASN A 395 -40.49 28.31 18.53
CA ASN A 395 -40.49 26.84 18.62
C ASN A 395 -40.60 26.18 17.24
N LYS A 396 -41.40 26.73 16.31
CA LYS A 396 -41.51 26.19 14.95
C LYS A 396 -40.20 26.33 14.17
N ARG A 397 -39.49 27.46 14.30
CA ARG A 397 -38.18 27.71 13.68
C ARG A 397 -37.06 26.90 14.33
N LEU A 398 -37.10 26.71 15.65
CA LEU A 398 -36.13 25.88 16.37
C LEU A 398 -36.30 24.40 16.03
N ASN A 399 -37.55 23.96 15.82
CA ASN A 399 -37.90 22.57 15.51
C ASN A 399 -37.60 22.16 14.05
N SER A 400 -37.26 23.10 13.16
CA SER A 400 -36.94 22.76 11.76
C SER A 400 -35.58 22.09 11.61
N ASP A 401 -34.66 22.29 12.55
CA ASP A 401 -33.30 21.73 12.53
C ASP A 401 -33.09 20.78 13.72
N ILE A 402 -32.85 19.49 13.44
CA ILE A 402 -32.71 18.44 14.48
C ILE A 402 -31.63 18.79 15.51
N TYR A 403 -30.50 19.35 15.08
CA TYR A 403 -29.41 19.73 15.99
C TYR A 403 -29.61 21.09 16.64
N MET A 404 -30.59 21.90 16.23
CA MET A 404 -30.91 23.16 16.90
C MET A 404 -31.85 22.91 18.08
N ARG A 405 -32.76 21.95 17.93
CA ARG A 405 -33.70 21.50 18.97
C ARG A 405 -33.07 20.60 20.03
N CYS A 406 -32.32 19.58 19.60
CA CYS A 406 -32.06 18.42 20.48
C CYS A 406 -30.79 18.49 21.32
N VAL A 407 -29.82 19.35 20.97
CA VAL A 407 -28.48 19.28 21.59
C VAL A 407 -28.14 20.57 22.32
N PRO A 408 -27.83 21.72 21.67
CA PRO A 408 -27.35 22.89 22.39
C PRO A 408 -28.42 23.53 23.27
N PHE A 409 -29.69 23.58 22.85
CA PHE A 409 -30.73 24.23 23.66
C PHE A 409 -31.10 23.38 24.89
N ARG A 410 -31.34 22.08 24.72
CA ARG A 410 -31.67 21.20 25.86
C ARG A 410 -30.49 20.98 26.78
N GLU A 411 -29.28 20.85 26.25
CA GLU A 411 -28.05 20.69 27.04
C GLU A 411 -27.68 21.99 27.75
N CYS A 412 -27.65 23.14 27.05
CA CYS A 412 -27.37 24.43 27.68
C CYS A 412 -28.45 24.80 28.70
N TYR A 413 -29.73 24.57 28.40
CA TYR A 413 -30.81 24.79 29.36
C TYR A 413 -30.69 23.86 30.56
N ALA A 414 -30.39 22.58 30.36
CA ALA A 414 -30.16 21.64 31.44
C ALA A 414 -28.95 22.03 32.29
N SER A 415 -27.80 22.34 31.68
CA SER A 415 -26.60 22.80 32.38
C SER A 415 -26.84 24.11 33.13
N CYS A 416 -27.54 25.07 32.53
CA CYS A 416 -27.91 26.33 33.21
C CYS A 416 -28.89 26.08 34.36
N LYS A 417 -29.85 25.15 34.19
CA LYS A 417 -30.76 24.76 35.25
C LYS A 417 -30.00 24.11 36.39
N THR A 418 -29.10 23.16 36.12
CA THR A 418 -28.27 22.48 37.11
C THR A 418 -27.37 23.47 37.85
N LEU A 419 -26.72 24.39 37.13
CA LEU A 419 -25.92 25.48 37.71
C LEU A 419 -26.76 26.43 38.57
N SER A 420 -27.96 26.80 38.11
CA SER A 420 -28.86 27.64 38.88
C SER A 420 -29.35 26.95 40.14
N THR A 421 -29.68 25.65 40.08
CA THR A 421 -30.02 24.87 41.28
C THR A 421 -28.84 24.65 42.20
N PHE A 422 -27.62 24.50 41.66
CA PHE A 422 -26.39 24.40 42.44
C PHE A 422 -26.11 25.71 43.18
N TRP A 423 -26.14 26.85 42.49
CA TRP A 423 -26.02 28.18 43.09
C TRP A 423 -27.13 28.48 44.10
N PHE A 424 -28.35 28.05 43.84
CA PHE A 424 -29.46 28.20 44.78
C PHE A 424 -29.23 27.37 46.05
N TRP A 425 -28.78 26.12 45.91
CA TRP A 425 -28.46 25.25 47.06
C TRP A 425 -27.21 25.67 47.82
N GLU A 426 -26.20 26.21 47.14
CA GLU A 426 -24.98 26.73 47.75
C GLU A 426 -25.26 28.01 48.55
N ASN A 427 -26.10 28.91 48.02
CA ASN A 427 -26.58 30.08 48.77
C ASN A 427 -27.45 29.69 49.97
N VAL A 428 -28.36 28.72 49.83
CA VAL A 428 -29.18 28.21 50.94
C VAL A 428 -28.32 27.54 52.01
N ARG A 429 -27.25 26.83 51.63
CA ARG A 429 -26.31 26.20 52.56
C ARG A 429 -25.36 27.21 53.25
N SER A 430 -25.17 28.39 52.67
CA SER A 430 -24.40 29.49 53.29
C SER A 430 -25.20 30.33 54.30
N LEU A 431 -26.54 30.20 54.28
CA LEU A 431 -27.49 30.92 55.15
C LEU A 431 -27.99 30.07 56.34
N SER A 432 -27.59 28.80 56.42
CA SER A 432 -27.77 27.90 57.57
C SER A 432 -26.44 27.71 58.30
#